data_AF-A0A962AQH3-F1
#
_entry.id   AF-A0A962AQH3-F1
#
_cell.length_a   1.000
_cell.length_b   1.000
_cell.length_c   1.000
_cell.angle_alpha   90.00
_cell.angle_beta   90.00
_cell.angle_gamma   90.00
#
_symmetry.space_group_name_H-M   'P 1'
#
loop_
_entity.id
_entity.type
_entity.pdbx_description
1 polymer ?
#
loop_
_entity_poly.entity_id
_entity_poly.type
_entity_poly.pdbx_seq_one_letter_code
_entity_poly.pdbx_strand_id
1 'polypeptide(L)' 'VVTMRGDWAEFNPWQNPMGQATEKALNLMGVLTWRADRAEDVEPLLHGAASMAFNGDSACAVLLGQRLIGEKQWVKTNG' A
#
# COMPACT_ATOMS: atom_id res chain seq x y z
N VAL A 1 4.76 7.33 -2.24
CA VAL A 1 3.83 6.67 -1.30
C VAL A 1 2.60 6.23 -2.08
N VAL A 2 2.10 5.02 -1.84
CA VAL A 2 0.97 4.45 -2.57
C VAL A 2 -0.07 3.96 -1.57
N THR A 3 -1.32 4.40 -1.70
CA THR A 3 -2.44 3.86 -0.92
C THR A 3 -3.02 2.64 -1.63
N MET A 4 -3.11 1.52 -0.92
CA MET A 4 -3.53 0.25 -1.51
C MET A 4 -5.06 0.16 -1.55
N ARG A 5 -5.60 -0.17 -2.74
CA ARG A 5 -7.00 -0.52 -2.99
C ARG A 5 -7.06 -1.90 -3.62
N GLY A 6 -8.17 -2.64 -3.46
CA GLY A 6 -8.19 -4.03 -3.95
C GLY A 6 -7.50 -5.02 -3.01
N ASP A 7 -7.31 -4.62 -1.76
CA ASP A 7 -6.41 -5.24 -0.79
C ASP A 7 -7.21 -5.99 0.30
N TRP A 8 -6.63 -6.24 1.47
CA TRP A 8 -7.27 -6.91 2.60
C TRP A 8 -8.72 -6.41 2.86
N ALA A 9 -9.64 -7.38 3.01
CA ALA A 9 -11.07 -7.16 3.18
C ALA A 9 -11.75 -6.28 2.10
N GLU A 10 -11.24 -6.31 0.86
CA GLU A 10 -11.93 -5.76 -0.31
C GLU A 10 -12.92 -6.77 -0.90
N PHE A 11 -14.17 -6.33 -1.10
CA PHE A 11 -15.23 -7.11 -1.75
C PHE A 11 -15.54 -6.65 -3.17
N ASN A 12 -14.88 -5.57 -3.61
CA ASN A 12 -15.05 -5.01 -4.92
C ASN A 12 -14.15 -5.71 -5.96
N PRO A 13 -14.70 -6.59 -6.83
CA PRO A 13 -13.91 -7.44 -7.70
C PRO A 13 -13.07 -6.67 -8.72
N TRP A 14 -13.49 -5.46 -9.11
CA TRP A 14 -12.73 -4.65 -10.07
C TRP A 14 -11.53 -3.93 -9.45
N GLN A 15 -11.42 -3.85 -8.12
CA GLN A 15 -10.23 -3.32 -7.45
C GLN A 15 -9.15 -4.39 -7.22
N ASN A 16 -9.54 -5.66 -7.09
CA ASN A 16 -8.64 -6.78 -6.77
C ASN A 16 -7.41 -6.90 -7.70
N PRO A 17 -7.52 -6.74 -9.04
CA PRO A 17 -6.36 -6.85 -9.91
C PRO A 17 -5.25 -5.86 -9.54
N MET A 18 -5.60 -4.60 -9.25
CA MET A 18 -4.62 -3.59 -8.88
C MET A 18 -4.01 -3.87 -7.50
N GLY A 19 -4.80 -4.30 -6.52
CA GLY A 19 -4.30 -4.64 -5.19
C GLY A 19 -3.26 -5.75 -5.20
N GLN A 20 -3.42 -6.74 -6.09
CA GLN A 20 -2.50 -7.88 -6.21
C GLN A 20 -1.28 -7.61 -7.12
N ALA A 21 -1.40 -6.70 -8.09
CA ALA A 21 -0.39 -6.47 -9.11
C ALA A 21 0.57 -5.31 -8.79
N THR A 22 0.12 -4.29 -8.04
CA THR A 22 0.87 -3.04 -7.86
C THR A 22 2.28 -3.27 -7.33
N GLU A 23 2.44 -4.01 -6.23
CA GLU A 23 3.76 -4.27 -5.65
C GLU A 23 4.66 -5.05 -6.61
N LYS A 24 4.11 -6.07 -7.28
CA LYS A 24 4.85 -6.88 -8.25
C LYS A 24 5.31 -6.05 -9.43
N ALA A 25 4.47 -5.15 -9.93
CA ALA A 25 4.79 -4.26 -11.04
C ALA A 25 5.89 -3.25 -10.64
N LEU A 26 5.81 -2.68 -9.43
CA LEU A 26 6.85 -1.79 -8.91
C LEU A 26 8.19 -2.52 -8.78
N ASN A 27 8.20 -3.70 -8.18
CA ASN A 27 9.39 -4.52 -8.03
C ASN A 27 9.98 -4.93 -9.39
N LEU A 28 9.15 -5.22 -10.40
CA LEU A 28 9.62 -5.54 -11.75
C LEU A 28 10.36 -4.36 -12.41
N MET A 29 9.98 -3.13 -12.07
CA MET A 29 10.65 -1.90 -12.53
C MET A 29 11.88 -1.53 -11.68
N GLY A 30 12.27 -2.36 -10.71
CA GLY A 30 13.39 -2.09 -9.81
C GLY A 30 13.08 -1.11 -8.69
N VAL A 31 11.80 -0.80 -8.44
CA VAL A 31 11.39 0.04 -7.30
C VAL A 31 11.41 -0.81 -6.04
N LEU A 32 12.12 -0.37 -5.01
CA LEU A 32 12.13 -1.03 -3.71
C LEU A 32 10.81 -0.74 -2.98
N THR A 33 10.10 -1.79 -2.56
CA THR A 33 8.81 -1.66 -1.87
C THR A 33 8.89 -2.07 -0.41
N TRP A 34 8.19 -1.32 0.44
CA TRP A 34 7.87 -1.71 1.82
C TRP A 34 6.40 -1.47 2.09
N ARG A 35 5.81 -2.26 2.99
CA ARG A 35 4.38 -2.21 3.27
C ARG A 35 4.12 -1.90 4.74
N ALA A 36 3.25 -0.91 4.99
CA ALA A 36 2.76 -0.56 6.30
C ALA A 36 1.31 -1.04 6.45
N ASP A 37 1.08 -2.00 7.35
CA ASP A 37 -0.26 -2.48 7.70
C ASP A 37 -0.71 -2.03 9.11
N ARG A 38 0.21 -1.45 9.90
CA ARG A 38 -0.04 -0.90 11.24
C ARG A 38 0.41 0.56 11.28
N ALA A 39 -0.28 1.38 12.06
CA ALA A 39 -0.04 2.83 12.09
C ALA A 39 1.38 3.17 12.55
N GLU A 40 1.90 2.43 13.53
CA GLU A 40 3.25 2.58 14.05
C GLU A 40 4.36 2.25 13.03
N ASP A 41 4.06 1.51 11.97
CA ASP A 41 5.03 1.17 10.93
C ASP A 41 5.17 2.28 9.88
N VAL A 42 4.21 3.20 9.79
CA VAL A 42 4.14 4.20 8.71
C VAL A 42 5.32 5.17 8.76
N GLU A 43 5.56 5.78 9.92
CA GLU A 43 6.65 6.75 10.11
C GLU A 43 8.04 6.14 9.86
N PRO A 44 8.45 5.03 10.51
CA PRO A 44 9.79 4.47 10.31
C PRO A 44 10.02 4.00 8.88
N LEU A 45 9.01 3.42 8.22
CA LEU A 45 9.14 2.98 6.82
C LEU A 45 9.24 4.16 5.86
N LEU A 46 8.46 5.22 6.05
CA LEU A 46 8.57 6.43 5.24
C LEU A 46 9.93 7.10 5.41
N HIS A 47 10.43 7.21 6.64
CA HIS A 47 11.73 7.80 6.92
C HIS A 47 12.86 7.02 6.25
N GLY A 48 12.86 5.69 6.38
CA GLY A 48 13.84 4.81 5.74
C GLY A 48 13.80 4.88 4.22
N ALA A 49 12.62 4.77 3.63
CA ALA A 49 12.43 4.84 2.18
C ALA A 49 12.85 6.20 1.59
N ALA A 50 12.54 7.30 2.28
CA ALA A 50 12.96 8.64 1.87
C ALA A 50 14.48 8.81 1.95
N SER A 51 15.09 8.32 3.03
CA SER A 51 16.55 8.35 3.21
C SER A 51 17.28 7.54 2.13
N MET A 52 16.75 6.37 1.77
CA MET A 52 17.30 5.53 0.69
C MET A 52 17.10 6.18 -0.68
N ALA A 53 15.94 6.76 -0.96
CA ALA A 53 15.67 7.41 -2.23
C ALA A 53 16.56 8.65 -2.43
N PHE A 54 16.78 9.43 -1.38
CA PHE A 54 17.59 10.65 -1.45
C PHE A 54 19.09 10.36 -1.57
N ASN A 55 19.60 9.37 -0.83
CA ASN A 55 21.04 9.10 -0.76
C ASN A 55 21.52 7.97 -1.70
N GLY A 56 20.64 7.07 -2.12
CA GLY A 56 21.01 5.78 -2.73
C GLY A 56 20.66 5.60 -4.20
N ASP A 57 20.27 6.67 -4.90
CA ASP A 57 19.86 6.68 -6.32
C ASP A 57 18.90 5.52 -6.68
N SER A 58 18.00 5.19 -5.74
CA SER A 58 17.08 4.06 -5.84
C SER A 58 15.65 4.58 -5.82
N ALA A 59 14.82 4.06 -6.72
CA ALA A 59 13.39 4.31 -6.67
C ALA A 59 12.76 3.55 -5.50
N CYS A 60 11.99 4.22 -4.65
CA CYS A 60 11.39 3.63 -3.45
C CYS A 60 9.87 3.87 -3.42
N ALA A 61 9.13 2.90 -2.90
CA ALA A 61 7.70 3.01 -2.65
C ALA A 61 7.31 2.43 -1.29
N VAL A 62 6.59 3.22 -0.49
CA VAL A 62 5.88 2.71 0.69
C VAL A 62 4.42 2.50 0.33
N LEU A 63 3.95 1.26 0.51
CA LEU A 63 2.60 0.80 0.28
C LEU A 63 1.82 0.85 1.59
N LEU A 64 0.79 1.70 1.63
CA LEU A 64 -0.09 1.86 2.79
C LEU A 64 -1.25 0.88 2.63
N GLY A 65 -1.25 -0.17 3.44
CA GLY A 65 -2.25 -1.23 3.41
C GLY A 65 -3.62 -0.75 3.92
N GLN A 66 -4.68 -1.37 3.42
CA GLN A 66 -6.06 -1.07 3.84
C GLN A 66 -6.29 -1.23 5.34
N ARG A 67 -5.54 -2.11 6.00
CA ARG A 67 -5.65 -2.39 7.44
C ARG A 67 -5.46 -1.14 8.31
N LEU A 68 -4.75 -0.14 7.81
CA LEU A 68 -4.56 1.15 8.49
C LEU A 68 -5.87 1.92 8.71
N ILE A 69 -6.88 1.71 7.87
CA ILE A 69 -8.19 2.35 7.99
C ILE A 69 -9.29 1.39 8.48
N GLY A 70 -8.94 0.15 8.79
CA GLY A 70 -9.86 -0.90 9.25
C GLY A 70 -10.60 -1.64 8.12
N GLU A 71 -11.48 -2.56 8.52
CA GLU A 71 -12.31 -3.33 7.59
C GLU A 71 -13.36 -2.45 6.90
N LYS A 72 -13.55 -2.67 5.60
CA LYS A 72 -14.62 -2.00 4.86
C LYS A 72 -16.00 -2.49 5.34
N GLN A 73 -16.70 -1.65 6.09
CA GLN A 73 -18.10 -1.89 6.41
C GLN A 73 -19.01 -1.43 5.27
N TRP A 74 -19.67 -2.38 4.62
CA TRP A 74 -20.71 -2.10 3.64
C TRP A 74 -22.06 -1.97 4.35
N VAL A 75 -22.40 -0.75 4.76
CA VAL A 75 -23.76 -0.46 5.25
C VAL A 75 -24.72 -0.45 4.06
N LYS A 76 -25.61 -1.44 3.98
CA LYS A 76 -26.86 -1.27 3.23
C LYS A 76 -27.71 -0.30 4.05
N THR A 77 -27.79 0.96 3.63
CA THR A 77 -28.89 1.83 4.07
C THR A 77 -30.16 1.24 3.45
N ASN A 78 -30.84 0.39 4.22
CA ASN A 78 -32.21 0.02 3.89
C ASN A 78 -33.04 1.30 4.06
N GLY A 79 -33.61 1.77 2.96
CA GLY A 79 -34.65 2.80 2.96
C GLY A 79 -35.96 2.26 3.52
#